data_AF-A0AAV7SXV1-F1
#
_entry.id   AF-A0AAV7SXV1-F1
#
_cell.length_a   1.000
_cell.length_b   1.000
_cell.length_c   1.000
_cell.angle_alpha   90.00
_cell.angle_beta   90.00
_cell.angle_gamma   90.00
#
_symmetry.space_group_name_H-M   'P 1'
#
loop_
_entity.id
_entity.type
_entity.pdbx_description
1 polymer ?
#
loop_
_entity_poly.entity_id
_entity_poly.type
_entity_poly.pdbx_seq_one_letter_code
_entity_poly.pdbx_strand_id
1 'polypeptide(L)'
;MRNLVKCCLDFTDKLNQGVTFPAFETEAYQYFGLQDYPINSDGEISAMVHPNLQGKDYLPQKPGDPIFLSFDGKAIPYSGNRTVYPIFVNDPSMRILKAAFVKTDKLKFSIPDIQVMK
;
A
#
# COMPACT_ATOMS: atom_id res chain seq x y z
N MET A 1 -3.37 -15.96 -10.01
CA MET A 1 -1.89 -16.01 -10.08
C MET A 1 -1.38 -16.56 -11.43
N ARG A 2 -1.67 -17.81 -11.81
CA ARG A 2 -1.18 -18.41 -13.08
C ARG A 2 -1.42 -17.55 -14.34
N ASN A 3 -2.63 -17.02 -14.52
CA ASN A 3 -2.94 -16.19 -15.69
C ASN A 3 -2.15 -14.87 -15.69
N LEU A 4 -1.90 -14.28 -14.53
CA LEU A 4 -1.08 -13.05 -14.44
C LEU A 4 0.37 -13.34 -14.85
N VAL A 5 0.94 -14.45 -14.38
CA VAL A 5 2.28 -14.89 -14.80
C VAL A 5 2.34 -15.08 -16.31
N LYS A 6 1.32 -15.74 -16.89
CA LYS A 6 1.22 -15.89 -18.34
C LYS A 6 1.18 -14.54 -19.05
N CYS A 7 0.35 -13.60 -18.59
CA CYS A 7 0.28 -12.26 -19.19
C CYS A 7 1.64 -11.52 -19.14
N CYS A 8 2.40 -11.65 -18.05
CA CYS A 8 3.73 -11.06 -17.96
C CYS A 8 4.70 -11.68 -18.98
N LEU A 9 4.67 -13.01 -19.14
CA LEU A 9 5.50 -13.71 -20.13
C LEU A 9 5.09 -13.35 -21.56
N ASP A 10 3.79 -13.29 -21.84
CA ASP A 10 3.25 -12.87 -23.14
C ASP A 10 3.64 -11.41 -23.47
N PHE A 11 3.69 -10.52 -22.46
CA PHE A 11 4.19 -9.15 -22.62
C PHE A 11 5.69 -9.14 -22.98
N THR A 12 6.51 -9.90 -22.26
CA THR A 12 7.95 -10.01 -22.53
C THR A 12 8.23 -10.60 -23.92
N ASP A 13 7.52 -11.65 -24.32
CA ASP A 13 7.66 -12.27 -25.64
C ASP A 13 7.32 -11.29 -26.77
N LYS A 14 6.19 -10.58 -26.66
CA LYS A 14 5.81 -9.54 -27.64
C LYS A 14 6.84 -8.43 -27.71
N LEU A 15 7.34 -7.95 -26.58
CA LEU A 15 8.37 -6.93 -26.55
C LEU A 15 9.64 -7.43 -27.27
N ASN A 16 10.09 -8.65 -26.99
CA ASN A 16 11.24 -9.27 -27.66
C ASN A 16 11.06 -9.43 -29.18
N GLN A 17 9.82 -9.61 -29.64
CA GLN A 17 9.47 -9.65 -31.07
C GLN A 17 9.42 -8.26 -31.72
N GLY A 18 9.71 -7.19 -30.99
CA GLY A 18 9.74 -5.81 -31.48
C GLY A 18 8.39 -5.10 -31.47
N VAL A 19 7.40 -5.64 -30.75
CA VAL A 19 6.11 -4.95 -30.57
C VAL A 19 6.31 -3.70 -29.71
N THR A 20 5.88 -2.55 -30.24
CA THR A 20 5.79 -1.30 -29.48
C THR A 20 4.45 -1.23 -28.75
N PHE A 21 4.51 -0.94 -27.45
CA PHE A 21 3.33 -0.62 -26.65
C PHE A 21 3.19 0.90 -26.56
N PRO A 22 2.03 1.47 -26.91
CA PRO A 22 1.85 2.91 -26.96
C PRO A 22 1.88 3.53 -25.56
N ALA A 23 2.26 4.80 -25.51
CA ALA A 23 2.21 5.63 -24.32
C ALA A 23 0.83 5.62 -23.68
N PHE A 24 0.81 5.66 -22.34
CA PHE A 24 -0.43 5.63 -21.57
C PHE A 24 -0.26 6.34 -20.23
N GLU A 25 -1.39 6.72 -19.63
CA GLU A 25 -1.44 7.18 -18.25
C GLU A 25 -1.87 6.05 -17.32
N THR A 26 -1.31 6.01 -16.12
CA THR A 26 -1.69 5.06 -15.08
C THR A 26 -1.55 5.66 -13.70
N GLU A 27 -2.13 4.99 -12.71
CA GLU A 27 -1.98 5.31 -11.30
C GLU A 27 -1.19 4.22 -10.59
N ALA A 28 -0.29 4.63 -9.69
CA ALA A 28 0.42 3.70 -8.81
C ALA A 28 0.55 4.26 -7.40
N TYR A 29 0.82 3.36 -6.46
CA TYR A 29 0.96 3.66 -5.03
C TYR A 29 2.44 3.75 -4.67
N GLN A 30 2.92 4.94 -4.34
CA GLN A 30 4.31 5.19 -3.97
C GLN A 30 4.50 5.12 -2.46
N TYR A 31 5.38 4.24 -2.01
CA TYR A 31 5.81 4.15 -0.61
C TYR A 31 6.41 5.45 -0.11
N PHE A 32 6.05 5.87 1.10
CA PHE A 32 6.74 6.97 1.78
C PHE A 32 6.95 6.76 3.29
N GLY A 33 6.51 5.64 3.86
CA GLY A 33 6.81 5.33 5.26
C GLY A 33 5.95 4.22 5.85
N LEU A 34 6.25 3.87 7.10
CA LEU A 34 5.49 2.91 7.90
C LEU A 34 4.60 3.64 8.90
N GLN A 35 3.48 3.00 9.25
CA GLN A 35 2.71 3.35 10.44
C GLN A 35 2.94 2.26 11.48
N ASP A 36 3.55 2.63 12.60
CA ASP A 36 3.82 1.69 13.70
C ASP A 36 2.57 1.45 14.54
N TYR A 37 2.55 0.28 15.20
CA TYR A 37 1.57 0.02 16.26
C TYR A 37 1.80 0.96 17.45
N PRO A 38 0.73 1.46 18.10
CA PRO A 38 0.83 2.07 19.41
C PRO A 38 1.41 1.08 20.41
N ILE A 39 2.36 1.54 21.23
CA ILE A 39 2.95 0.75 22.32
C ILE A 39 2.69 1.42 23.67
N ASN A 40 2.64 0.62 24.75
CA ASN A 40 2.55 1.09 26.12
C ASN A 40 3.95 1.40 26.71
N SER A 41 3.98 1.78 27.98
CA SER A 41 5.22 2.04 28.75
C SER A 41 6.14 0.82 28.85
N ASP A 42 5.57 -0.39 28.80
CA ASP A 42 6.30 -1.65 28.89
C ASP A 42 6.85 -2.11 27.52
N GLY A 43 6.60 -1.33 26.46
CA GLY A 43 7.06 -1.61 25.10
C GLY A 43 6.20 -2.63 24.35
N GLU A 44 5.03 -2.98 24.88
CA GLU A 44 4.08 -3.91 24.27
C GLU A 44 3.04 -3.17 23.42
N ILE A 45 2.50 -3.84 22.40
CA ILE A 45 1.42 -3.29 21.57
C ILE A 45 0.21 -3.00 22.47
N SER A 46 -0.33 -1.78 22.40
CA SER A 46 -1.44 -1.31 23.25
C SER A 46 -2.77 -1.13 22.51
N ALA A 47 -2.77 -1.34 21.19
CA ALA A 47 -3.95 -1.21 20.34
C ALA A 47 -3.88 -2.14 19.13
N MET A 48 -5.04 -2.56 18.63
CA MET A 48 -5.18 -3.32 17.39
C MET A 48 -5.60 -2.40 16.23
N VAL A 49 -5.44 -2.86 14.99
CA VAL A 49 -5.97 -2.16 13.81
C VAL A 49 -7.49 -2.00 13.97
N HIS A 50 -7.98 -0.78 13.75
CA HIS A 50 -9.40 -0.47 13.91
C HIS A 50 -10.24 -1.25 12.87
N PRO A 51 -11.44 -1.76 13.22
CA PRO A 51 -12.30 -2.49 12.27
C PRO A 51 -12.65 -1.70 11.00
N ASN A 52 -12.72 -0.37 11.12
CA ASN A 52 -12.94 0.51 9.96
C ASN A 52 -11.76 0.59 8.99
N LEU A 53 -10.56 0.14 9.38
CA LEU A 53 -9.37 0.07 8.52
C LEU A 53 -9.04 -1.38 8.11
N GLN A 54 -9.41 -2.37 8.92
CA GLN A 54 -9.13 -3.78 8.64
C GLN A 54 -9.67 -4.22 7.27
N GLY A 55 -8.80 -4.80 6.43
CA GLY A 55 -9.15 -5.29 5.09
C GLY A 55 -9.45 -4.21 4.05
N LYS A 56 -9.07 -2.94 4.33
CA LYS A 56 -9.31 -1.79 3.46
C LYS A 56 -8.04 -1.26 2.80
N ASP A 57 -7.13 -2.15 2.45
CA ASP A 57 -5.94 -1.83 1.67
C ASP A 57 -6.32 -1.04 0.40
N TYR A 58 -5.49 -0.08 0.03
CA TYR A 58 -5.68 0.83 -1.11
C TYR A 58 -6.88 1.79 -1.04
N LEU A 59 -7.68 1.79 0.04
CA LEU A 59 -8.74 2.80 0.24
C LEU A 59 -8.19 4.07 0.91
N PRO A 60 -8.75 5.25 0.61
CA PRO A 60 -8.25 6.50 1.19
C PRO A 60 -8.50 6.54 2.71
N GLN A 61 -7.44 6.86 3.44
CA GLN A 61 -7.42 7.07 4.89
C GLN A 61 -7.09 8.54 5.17
N LYS A 62 -8.04 9.30 5.69
CA LYS A 62 -7.91 10.74 5.92
C LYS A 62 -7.41 11.04 7.32
N PRO A 63 -6.78 12.22 7.54
CA PRO A 63 -6.54 12.74 8.88
C PRO A 63 -7.83 12.71 9.70
N GLY A 64 -7.78 12.13 10.89
CA GLY A 64 -8.93 12.01 11.78
C GLY A 64 -9.71 10.70 11.69
N ASP A 65 -9.70 9.93 10.59
CA ASP A 65 -10.43 8.65 10.60
C ASP A 65 -9.71 7.62 11.51
N PRO A 66 -10.45 6.69 12.14
CA PRO A 66 -9.89 5.79 13.14
C PRO A 66 -9.04 4.68 12.49
N ILE A 67 -7.80 4.53 12.96
CA ILE A 67 -6.84 3.55 12.45
C ILE A 67 -6.43 2.50 13.48
N PHE A 68 -6.54 2.81 14.77
CA PHE A 68 -6.40 1.83 15.84
C PHE A 68 -7.57 1.85 16.81
N LEU A 69 -7.76 0.73 17.51
CA LEU A 69 -8.66 0.58 18.64
C LEU A 69 -7.83 0.07 19.82
N SER A 70 -7.66 0.89 20.85
CA SER A 70 -6.96 0.46 22.07
C SER A 70 -7.77 -0.60 22.82
N PHE A 71 -7.09 -1.38 23.66
CA PHE A 71 -7.72 -2.48 24.39
C PHE A 71 -8.75 -2.04 25.45
N ASP A 72 -8.76 -0.75 25.81
CA ASP A 72 -9.80 -0.10 26.61
C ASP A 72 -11.03 0.37 25.78
N GLY A 73 -11.03 0.10 24.46
CA GLY A 73 -12.14 0.41 23.57
C GLY A 73 -12.11 1.81 22.94
N LYS A 74 -11.03 2.58 23.09
CA LYS A 74 -10.92 3.91 22.50
C LYS A 74 -10.39 3.88 21.06
N ALA A 75 -11.09 4.55 20.15
CA ALA A 75 -10.61 4.76 18.79
C ALA A 75 -9.45 5.77 18.76
N ILE A 76 -8.37 5.42 18.06
CA ILE A 76 -7.20 6.28 17.84
C ILE A 76 -7.22 6.73 16.38
N PRO A 77 -7.34 8.04 16.12
CA PRO A 77 -7.42 8.58 14.77
C PRO A 77 -6.04 8.62 14.10
N TYR A 78 -6.05 8.65 12.76
CA TYR A 78 -4.84 8.92 11.99
C TYR A 78 -4.40 10.37 12.19
N SER A 79 -3.17 10.57 12.67
CA SER A 79 -2.60 11.87 13.01
C SER A 79 -1.80 12.52 11.87
N GLY A 80 -1.71 11.89 10.69
CA GLY A 80 -1.05 12.49 9.54
C GLY A 80 -1.75 13.75 9.03
N ASN A 81 -1.07 14.53 8.20
CA ASN A 81 -1.58 15.81 7.67
C ASN A 81 -2.21 15.70 6.26
N ARG A 82 -2.16 14.51 5.64
CA ARG A 82 -2.66 14.27 4.28
C ARG A 82 -3.34 12.92 4.19
N THR A 83 -4.18 12.74 3.17
CA THR A 83 -4.80 11.44 2.90
C THR A 83 -3.73 10.45 2.45
N VAL A 84 -3.80 9.22 2.94
CA VAL A 84 -2.90 8.12 2.57
C VAL A 84 -3.69 6.93 2.06
N TYR A 85 -2.99 6.01 1.40
CA TYR A 85 -3.55 4.75 0.93
C TYR A 85 -2.76 3.62 1.60
N PRO A 86 -3.28 3.05 2.70
CA PRO A 86 -2.58 2.03 3.46
C PRO A 86 -2.51 0.73 2.67
N ILE A 87 -1.39 0.01 2.75
CA ILE A 87 -1.21 -1.32 2.17
C ILE A 87 -0.55 -2.25 3.20
N PHE A 88 -0.73 -3.56 3.04
CA PHE A 88 -0.30 -4.58 4.01
C PHE A 88 -0.89 -4.34 5.41
N VAL A 89 -2.16 -3.95 5.46
CA VAL A 89 -2.85 -3.65 6.72
C VAL A 89 -2.93 -4.91 7.58
N ASN A 90 -2.33 -4.83 8.78
CA ASN A 90 -2.27 -5.94 9.75
C ASN A 90 -1.63 -7.22 9.18
N ASP A 91 -0.68 -7.08 8.25
CA ASP A 91 0.03 -8.23 7.70
C ASP A 91 0.96 -8.87 8.75
N PRO A 92 0.93 -10.20 8.96
CA PRO A 92 1.78 -10.87 9.94
C PRO A 92 3.28 -10.64 9.75
N SER A 93 3.75 -10.48 8.50
CA SER A 93 5.16 -10.24 8.18
C SER A 93 5.65 -8.86 8.65
N MET A 94 4.75 -7.88 8.76
CA MET A 94 5.06 -6.53 9.21
C MET A 94 5.36 -6.43 10.71
N ARG A 95 5.01 -7.46 11.48
CA ARG A 95 5.30 -7.54 12.93
C ARG A 95 6.79 -7.45 13.23
N ILE A 96 7.64 -8.00 12.36
CA ILE A 96 9.11 -7.93 12.49
C ILE A 96 9.59 -6.47 12.45
N LEU A 97 8.89 -5.62 11.70
CA LEU A 97 9.16 -4.19 11.56
C LEU A 97 8.41 -3.33 12.59
N LYS A 98 7.62 -3.94 13.49
CA LYS A 98 6.69 -3.26 14.41
C LYS A 98 5.67 -2.33 13.71
N ALA A 99 5.45 -2.56 12.42
CA ALA A 99 4.55 -1.76 11.59
C ALA A 99 3.16 -2.40 11.52
N ALA A 100 2.13 -1.56 11.58
CA ALA A 100 0.73 -1.92 11.38
C ALA A 100 0.32 -1.91 9.90
N PHE A 101 0.86 -0.96 9.13
CA PHE A 101 0.65 -0.89 7.69
C PHE A 101 1.72 0.01 7.05
N VAL A 102 1.82 -0.08 5.73
CA VAL A 102 2.65 0.78 4.90
C VAL A 102 1.82 1.97 4.41
N LYS A 103 2.38 3.18 4.49
CA LYS A 103 1.76 4.40 3.97
C LYS A 103 2.22 4.64 2.54
N THR A 104 1.26 4.86 1.64
CA THR A 104 1.52 5.22 0.25
C THR A 104 0.75 6.45 -0.20
N ASP A 105 1.32 7.17 -1.17
CA ASP A 105 0.64 8.19 -1.95
C ASP A 105 0.13 7.55 -3.25
N LYS A 106 -1.08 7.91 -3.68
CA LYS A 106 -1.58 7.53 -4.99
C LYS A 106 -1.21 8.61 -6.01
N LEU A 107 -0.36 8.25 -6.97
CA LEU A 107 0.20 9.18 -7.96
C LEU A 107 -0.19 8.75 -9.37
N LYS A 108 -0.31 9.75 -10.26
CA LYS A 108 -0.48 9.55 -11.70
C LYS A 108 0.87 9.59 -12.40
N PHE A 109 1.07 8.69 -13.34
CA PHE A 109 2.27 8.57 -14.14
C PHE A 109 1.91 8.57 -15.63
N SER A 110 2.68 9.33 -16.41
CA SER A 110 2.66 9.23 -17.87
C SER A 110 3.81 8.32 -18.30
N ILE A 111 3.47 7.20 -18.91
CA ILE A 111 4.43 6.21 -19.38
C ILE A 111 4.61 6.43 -20.89
N PRO A 112 5.86 6.63 -21.36
CA PRO A 112 6.12 6.76 -22.80
C PRO A 112 5.94 5.42 -23.52
N ASP A 113 6.06 5.43 -24.84
CA ASP A 113 6.08 4.21 -25.63
C ASP A 113 7.12 3.22 -25.09
N ILE A 114 6.71 1.96 -24.93
CA ILE A 114 7.60 0.88 -24.49
C ILE A 114 7.99 0.06 -25.71
N GLN A 115 9.29 0.02 -26.00
CA GLN A 115 9.88 -0.67 -27.15
C GLN A 115 11.30 -1.13 -26.83
N VAL A 116 11.81 -2.12 -27.56
CA VAL A 116 13.20 -2.56 -27.43
C VAL A 116 14.14 -1.42 -27.82
N MET A 117 15.15 -1.15 -26.98
CA MET A 117 16.19 -0.18 -27.31
C MET A 117 17.01 -0.76 -28.47
N LYS A 118 17.10 -0.01 -29.57
CA LYS A 118 17.94 -0.35 -30.72
C LYS A 118 19.41 -0.14 -30.40
#